data_AF-A0A7K5XXA7-F1
#
_entry.id   AF-A0A7K5XXA7-F1
#
_cell.length_a   1.000
_cell.length_b   1.000
_cell.length_c   1.000
_cell.angle_alpha   90.00
_cell.angle_beta   90.00
_cell.angle_gamma   90.00
#
_symmetry.space_group_name_H-M   'P 1'
#
loop_
_entity.id
_entity.type
_entity.pdbx_description
1 polymer ?
#
loop_
_entity_poly.entity_id
_entity_poly.type
_entity_poly.pdbx_seq_one_letter_code
_entity_poly.pdbx_strand_id
1 'polypeptide(L)'
;QTGAAGMPVGTPGLPIPVDTPPFRFQPRRLAVDWRRFSAIDVERVAREVDLAALQDHMAGVTFCDLDGERCPHCGQPADPVLLKVLRMAQLTIEYLLHCQERLGTSLALHARCLEAAHAELACTQQRAEEQAARLRGAEEESRRWKKLVAAQQVFLPTCPFSYHKVRGGKVSGWELADRTLAHGTPVSPGFAERQKARRVELMEDEVEELKAELRETQRQLEAEREAEKMRREQETERARQQEEEGRRDLERWKEEERTKLHEEIDGLRQLFLAVFKDVASRNSAMEGKLQELQAREVVVSSLGTLRDSDTEEAQRQTPSRAELQGEQERMAVQVSSAVPISSPLLRIPGGAFGWRWTHIHAPLCASALWMSGFSSGSGSNGLLLVVTPAPSPGHGPSIAALVPAPTFTPDREEAARGGKQRLLEALRRNPNLLKQFRPILEEVLEEKLESMGVKKVAKGISTRTYKSLQALVRLQQQQKAEKFPGLLHLRDELVRAVIRKVRRCKKPSSALPQQLSITPGEVTS
;
A
#
# COMPACT_ATOMS: atom_id res chain seq x y z
N GLN A 1 -21.97 -45.93 13.48
CA GLN A 1 -20.64 -46.03 12.86
C GLN A 1 -20.82 -45.87 11.36
N THR A 2 -20.43 -44.72 10.83
CA THR A 2 -20.24 -44.35 9.40
C THR A 2 -20.12 -42.82 9.45
N GLY A 3 -18.92 -42.22 9.42
CA GLY A 3 -18.10 -42.12 8.21
C GLY A 3 -18.27 -40.72 7.60
N ALA A 4 -18.11 -39.67 8.42
CA ALA A 4 -18.21 -38.27 8.00
C ALA A 4 -16.88 -37.85 7.35
N ALA A 5 -16.90 -37.66 6.03
CA ALA A 5 -15.79 -37.09 5.29
C ALA A 5 -15.69 -35.58 5.61
N GLY A 6 -14.55 -35.18 6.16
CA GLY A 6 -14.25 -33.81 6.56
C GLY A 6 -14.21 -32.86 5.38
N MET A 7 -14.98 -31.78 5.48
CA MET A 7 -14.81 -30.58 4.68
C MET A 7 -13.42 -29.97 4.93
N PRO A 8 -12.74 -29.40 3.93
CA PRO A 8 -11.59 -28.56 4.18
C PRO A 8 -12.07 -27.30 4.90
N VAL A 9 -11.78 -27.24 6.21
CA VAL A 9 -11.89 -26.04 7.02
C VAL A 9 -11.14 -24.93 6.29
N GLY A 10 -11.88 -23.91 5.86
CA GLY A 10 -11.29 -22.68 5.33
C GLY A 10 -10.27 -22.16 6.33
N THR A 11 -9.09 -21.80 5.83
CA THR A 11 -7.98 -21.24 6.60
C THR A 11 -8.54 -20.19 7.56
N PRO A 12 -8.57 -20.44 8.88
CA PRO A 12 -8.93 -19.41 9.83
C PRO A 12 -7.87 -18.32 9.67
N GLY A 13 -8.31 -17.10 9.38
CA GLY A 13 -7.43 -15.94 9.50
C GLY A 13 -6.70 -16.05 10.84
N LEU A 14 -5.37 -15.93 10.77
CA LEU A 14 -4.44 -16.11 11.88
C LEU A 14 -5.02 -15.56 13.18
N PRO A 15 -5.42 -16.40 14.15
CA PRO A 15 -5.84 -15.91 15.45
C PRO A 15 -4.58 -15.33 16.10
N ILE A 16 -4.49 -13.99 16.09
CA ILE A 16 -3.58 -13.26 16.96
C ILE A 16 -3.87 -13.79 18.37
N PRO A 17 -2.88 -14.32 19.10
CA PRO A 17 -3.10 -14.85 20.44
C PRO A 17 -3.79 -13.79 21.30
N VAL A 18 -5.04 -14.06 21.66
CA VAL A 18 -5.94 -13.13 22.35
C VAL A 18 -5.48 -12.88 23.80
N ASP A 19 -4.53 -13.69 24.29
CA ASP A 19 -4.07 -13.64 25.69
C ASP A 19 -2.78 -12.86 25.91
N THR A 20 -2.39 -11.95 24.99
CA THR A 20 -1.22 -11.11 25.27
C THR A 20 -1.65 -9.89 26.10
N PRO A 21 -1.17 -9.72 27.35
CA PRO A 21 -1.49 -8.54 28.13
C PRO A 21 -1.09 -7.26 27.38
N PRO A 22 -1.87 -6.17 27.51
CA PRO A 22 -1.59 -4.92 26.82
C PRO A 22 -0.23 -4.37 27.23
N PHE A 23 0.60 -4.02 26.24
CA PHE A 23 1.92 -3.44 26.48
C PHE A 23 1.82 -2.14 27.28
N ARG A 24 2.61 -2.07 28.36
CA ARG A 24 2.74 -0.88 29.21
C ARG A 24 4.20 -0.70 29.59
N PHE A 25 4.65 0.55 29.53
CA PHE A 25 5.99 0.90 29.98
C PHE A 25 6.12 0.68 31.49
N GLN A 26 7.22 0.05 31.88
CA GLN A 26 7.53 -0.23 33.27
C GLN A 26 8.08 1.01 33.98
N PRO A 27 7.79 1.20 35.28
CA PRO A 27 8.45 2.21 36.09
C PRO A 27 9.95 1.92 36.18
N ARG A 28 10.79 2.94 36.03
CA ARG A 28 12.24 2.79 36.16
C ARG A 28 12.62 2.95 37.61
N ARG A 29 13.13 1.86 38.21
CA ARG A 29 13.41 1.76 39.65
C ARG A 29 14.85 1.29 39.92
N LEU A 30 15.59 0.91 38.88
CA LEU A 30 16.94 0.40 39.03
C LEU A 30 17.92 1.56 39.14
N ALA A 31 18.82 1.54 40.13
CA ALA A 31 19.89 2.52 40.21
C ALA A 31 20.87 2.36 39.04
N VAL A 32 21.51 3.46 38.63
CA VAL A 32 22.53 3.42 37.56
C VAL A 32 23.83 2.85 38.12
N ASP A 33 24.28 1.72 37.56
CA ASP A 33 25.61 1.17 37.87
C ASP A 33 26.68 1.83 36.99
N TRP A 34 27.15 2.99 37.44
CA TRP A 34 28.17 3.78 36.74
C TRP A 34 29.48 3.03 36.53
N ARG A 35 29.86 2.11 37.44
CA ARG A 35 31.10 1.32 37.32
C ARG A 35 30.99 0.32 36.18
N ARG A 36 29.82 -0.28 36.02
CA ARG A 36 29.56 -1.22 34.94
C ARG A 36 29.51 -0.52 33.59
N PHE A 37 28.91 0.67 33.52
CA PHE A 37 28.88 1.46 32.29
C PHE A 37 30.25 2.04 31.90
N SER A 38 31.07 2.45 32.85
CA SER A 38 32.40 3.00 32.56
C SER A 38 33.40 1.96 32.05
N ALA A 39 33.18 0.68 32.34
CA ALA A 39 34.01 -0.42 31.84
C ALA A 39 33.74 -0.77 30.36
N ILE A 40 32.66 -0.22 29.77
CA ILE A 40 32.28 -0.53 28.40
C ILE A 40 33.08 0.32 27.42
N ASP A 41 33.86 -0.34 26.56
CA ASP A 41 34.45 0.30 25.38
C ASP A 41 33.42 0.38 24.25
N VAL A 42 32.72 1.52 24.18
CA VAL A 42 31.66 1.77 23.18
C VAL A 42 32.21 1.74 21.75
N GLU A 43 33.46 2.19 21.53
CA GLU A 43 34.08 2.17 20.21
C GLU A 43 34.38 0.75 19.77
N ARG A 44 34.84 -0.12 20.68
CA ARG A 44 34.99 -1.55 20.39
C ARG A 44 33.66 -2.19 20.05
N VAL A 45 32.61 -1.97 20.85
CA VAL A 45 31.26 -2.49 20.61
C VAL A 45 30.74 -2.06 19.24
N ALA A 46 30.97 -0.81 18.85
CA ALA A 46 30.54 -0.29 17.55
C ALA A 46 31.35 -0.86 16.37
N ARG A 47 32.68 -1.01 16.50
CA ARG A 47 33.54 -1.57 15.45
C ARG A 47 33.30 -3.06 15.22
N GLU A 48 33.14 -3.81 16.30
CA GLU A 48 33.09 -5.28 16.28
C GLU A 48 31.66 -5.81 16.27
N VAL A 49 30.66 -4.94 16.47
CA VAL A 49 29.25 -5.33 16.60
C VAL A 49 29.09 -6.39 17.68
N ASP A 50 29.69 -6.12 18.85
CA ASP A 50 29.66 -7.00 20.01
C ASP A 50 28.27 -7.01 20.63
N LEU A 51 27.39 -7.84 20.07
CA LEU A 51 26.00 -7.98 20.50
C LEU A 51 25.90 -8.56 21.91
N ALA A 52 26.87 -9.37 22.33
CA ALA A 52 26.88 -9.96 23.67
C ALA A 52 27.08 -8.87 24.72
N ALA A 53 28.11 -8.03 24.54
CA ALA A 53 28.33 -6.88 25.42
C ALA A 53 27.14 -5.91 25.40
N LEU A 54 26.52 -5.67 24.24
CA LEU A 54 25.31 -4.83 24.18
C LEU A 54 24.16 -5.45 24.99
N GLN A 55 23.86 -6.73 24.76
CA GLN A 55 22.77 -7.46 25.41
C GLN A 55 22.90 -7.46 26.95
N ASP A 56 24.11 -7.65 27.47
CA ASP A 56 24.39 -7.64 28.90
C ASP A 56 24.05 -6.31 29.59
N HIS A 57 24.13 -5.20 28.84
CA HIS A 57 23.91 -3.85 29.36
C HIS A 57 22.54 -3.28 28.97
N MET A 58 21.83 -3.87 28.01
CA MET A 58 20.53 -3.40 27.53
C MET A 58 19.51 -3.23 28.66
N ALA A 59 19.40 -4.20 29.58
CA ALA A 59 18.47 -4.09 30.72
C ALA A 59 18.85 -2.95 31.67
N GLY A 60 20.15 -2.78 31.93
CA GLY A 60 20.68 -1.72 32.78
C GLY A 60 20.44 -0.33 32.22
N VAL A 61 20.52 -0.14 30.89
CA VAL A 61 20.20 1.15 30.25
C VAL A 61 18.69 1.38 30.22
N THR A 62 17.91 0.35 29.90
CA THR A 62 16.47 0.47 29.64
C THR A 62 15.68 0.76 30.90
N PHE A 63 16.01 0.12 32.03
CA PHE A 63 15.18 0.17 33.24
C PHE A 63 15.77 1.01 34.39
N CYS A 64 16.86 1.74 34.14
CA CYS A 64 17.47 2.60 35.15
C CYS A 64 16.72 3.91 35.38
N ASP A 65 16.69 4.34 36.64
CA ASP A 65 16.19 5.63 37.08
C ASP A 65 17.28 6.70 36.91
N LEU A 66 16.90 7.84 36.34
CA LEU A 66 17.78 8.96 36.03
C LEU A 66 17.36 10.25 36.76
N ASP A 67 16.20 10.24 37.42
CA ASP A 67 15.56 11.46 37.95
C ASP A 67 16.30 12.02 39.18
N GLY A 68 17.20 11.24 39.79
CA GLY A 68 18.01 11.62 40.96
C GLY A 68 19.53 11.65 40.74
N GLU A 69 20.02 11.31 39.55
CA GLU A 69 21.46 11.19 39.29
C GLU A 69 22.14 12.56 39.16
N ARG A 70 23.28 12.71 39.83
CA ARG A 70 24.05 13.96 39.89
C ARG A 70 25.45 13.76 39.33
N CYS A 71 25.99 14.79 38.72
CA CYS A 71 27.37 14.77 38.25
C CYS A 71 28.34 14.52 39.43
N PRO A 72 29.21 13.48 39.37
CA PRO A 72 30.17 13.19 40.44
C PRO A 72 31.17 14.32 40.71
N HIS A 73 31.43 15.17 39.71
CA HIS A 73 32.45 16.22 39.78
C HIS A 73 31.94 17.58 40.27
N CYS A 74 30.66 17.91 40.01
CA CYS A 74 30.11 19.23 40.36
C CYS A 74 28.78 19.17 41.14
N GLY A 75 28.21 17.98 41.38
CA GLY A 75 26.97 17.78 42.13
C GLY A 75 25.71 18.31 41.46
N GLN A 76 25.84 18.89 40.27
CA GLN A 76 24.72 19.44 39.50
C GLN A 76 23.87 18.32 38.90
N PRO A 77 22.55 18.51 38.81
CA PRO A 77 21.68 17.59 38.08
C PRO A 77 22.04 17.58 36.59
N ALA A 78 21.78 16.46 35.92
CA ALA A 78 21.96 16.36 34.48
C ALA A 78 21.05 17.35 33.73
N ASP A 79 21.49 17.76 32.53
CA ASP A 79 20.71 18.65 31.68
C ASP A 79 19.31 18.06 31.39
N PRO A 80 18.21 18.79 31.66
CA PRO A 80 16.85 18.31 31.45
C PRO A 80 16.55 17.90 30.00
N VAL A 81 17.22 18.50 29.00
CA VAL A 81 17.02 18.11 27.60
C VAL A 81 17.70 16.78 27.31
N LEU A 82 18.95 16.59 27.76
CA LEU A 82 19.65 15.31 27.68
C LEU A 82 18.90 14.18 28.39
N LEU A 83 18.34 14.45 29.58
CA LEU A 83 17.51 13.48 30.32
C LEU A 83 16.27 13.07 29.51
N LYS A 84 15.61 14.01 28.83
CA LYS A 84 14.48 13.68 27.93
C LYS A 84 14.92 12.82 26.76
N VAL A 85 16.07 13.10 26.13
CA VAL A 85 16.60 12.28 25.04
C VAL A 85 16.89 10.86 25.52
N LEU A 86 17.54 10.72 26.68
CA LEU A 86 17.83 9.42 27.26
C LEU A 86 16.53 8.69 27.65
N ARG A 87 15.56 9.39 28.24
CA ARG A 87 14.24 8.80 28.55
C ARG A 87 13.52 8.30 27.30
N MET A 88 13.57 9.06 26.20
CA MET A 88 13.03 8.65 24.91
C MET A 88 13.76 7.42 24.36
N ALA A 89 15.09 7.36 24.50
CA ALA A 89 15.87 6.19 24.12
C ALA A 89 15.46 4.96 24.93
N GLN A 90 15.33 5.07 26.26
CA GLN A 90 14.89 3.97 27.13
C GLN A 90 13.49 3.46 26.75
N LEU A 91 12.52 4.35 26.48
CA LEU A 91 11.17 3.95 26.04
C LEU A 91 11.21 3.28 24.67
N THR A 92 12.07 3.77 23.77
CA THR A 92 12.25 3.16 22.44
C THR A 92 12.83 1.75 22.56
N ILE A 93 13.87 1.57 23.38
CA ILE A 93 14.50 0.25 23.60
C ILE A 93 13.52 -0.72 24.25
N GLU A 94 12.75 -0.29 25.25
CA GLU A 94 11.73 -1.12 25.90
C GLU A 94 10.65 -1.59 24.92
N TYR A 95 10.19 -0.70 24.04
CA TYR A 95 9.26 -1.07 22.99
C TYR A 95 9.89 -2.06 21.99
N LEU A 96 11.15 -1.88 21.62
CA LEU A 96 11.86 -2.80 20.72
C LEU A 96 12.05 -4.18 21.37
N LEU A 97 12.34 -4.26 22.66
CA LEU A 97 12.38 -5.51 23.42
C LEU A 97 11.01 -6.21 23.42
N HIS A 98 9.93 -5.46 23.62
CA HIS A 98 8.58 -6.01 23.49
C HIS A 98 8.31 -6.54 22.07
N CYS A 99 8.67 -5.78 21.03
CA CYS A 99 8.54 -6.25 19.65
C CYS A 99 9.33 -7.54 19.41
N GLN A 100 10.55 -7.65 19.92
CA GLN A 100 11.38 -8.85 19.80
C GLN A 100 10.72 -10.06 20.45
N GLU A 101 10.20 -9.92 21.66
CA GLU A 101 9.54 -11.01 22.38
C GLU A 101 8.22 -11.42 21.70
N ARG A 102 7.41 -10.45 21.25
CA ARG A 102 6.15 -10.72 20.53
C ARG A 102 6.36 -11.41 19.20
N LEU A 103 7.36 -10.95 18.43
CA LEU A 103 7.71 -11.59 17.17
C LEU A 103 8.32 -12.98 17.40
N GLY A 104 9.17 -13.13 18.43
CA GLY A 104 9.77 -14.41 18.79
C GLY A 104 8.73 -15.45 19.22
N THR A 105 7.78 -15.07 20.08
CA THR A 105 6.68 -15.94 20.51
C THR A 105 5.75 -16.31 19.35
N SER A 106 5.40 -15.36 18.48
CA SER A 106 4.60 -15.62 17.27
C SER A 106 5.32 -16.57 16.31
N LEU A 107 6.62 -16.37 16.07
CA LEU A 107 7.43 -17.25 15.22
C LEU A 107 7.52 -18.67 15.81
N ALA A 108 7.75 -18.79 17.12
CA ALA A 108 7.78 -20.09 17.78
C ALA A 108 6.43 -20.82 17.71
N LEU A 109 5.31 -20.11 17.85
CA LEU A 109 3.98 -20.68 17.67
C LEU A 109 3.80 -21.21 16.24
N HIS A 110 4.14 -20.41 15.23
CA HIS A 110 4.03 -20.83 13.84
C HIS A 110 4.94 -22.02 13.49
N ALA A 111 6.16 -22.05 14.01
CA ALA A 111 7.06 -23.19 13.84
C ALA A 111 6.43 -24.48 14.38
N ARG A 112 5.84 -24.43 15.59
CA ARG A 112 5.14 -25.58 16.18
C ARG A 112 3.90 -26.00 15.40
N CYS A 113 3.12 -25.04 14.89
CA CYS A 113 1.96 -25.35 14.03
C CYS A 113 2.40 -26.04 12.72
N LEU A 114 3.50 -25.59 12.13
CA LEU A 114 4.04 -26.18 10.91
C LEU A 114 4.57 -27.60 11.15
N GLU A 115 5.28 -27.83 12.25
CA GLU A 115 5.71 -29.16 12.66
C GLU A 115 4.52 -30.11 12.90
N ALA A 116 3.45 -29.64 13.56
CA ALA A 116 2.24 -30.42 13.77
C ALA A 116 1.53 -30.76 12.45
N ALA A 117 1.38 -29.79 11.54
CA ALA A 117 0.79 -30.02 10.22
C ALA A 117 1.60 -31.02 9.38
N HIS A 118 2.94 -30.96 9.44
CA HIS A 118 3.79 -31.96 8.79
C HIS A 118 3.58 -33.36 9.38
N ALA A 119 3.45 -33.50 10.70
CA ALA A 119 3.17 -34.78 11.34
C ALA A 119 1.79 -35.34 10.93
N GLU A 120 0.78 -34.49 10.86
CA GLU A 120 -0.56 -34.87 10.37
C GLU A 120 -0.53 -35.31 8.90
N LEU A 121 0.18 -34.58 8.05
CA LEU A 121 0.35 -34.94 6.64
C LEU A 121 1.04 -36.31 6.50
N ALA A 122 2.11 -36.56 7.25
CA ALA A 122 2.79 -37.85 7.25
C ALA A 122 1.85 -38.99 7.68
N CYS A 123 1.04 -38.78 8.74
CA CYS A 123 0.08 -39.78 9.20
C CYS A 123 -1.02 -40.05 8.17
N THR A 124 -1.50 -39.03 7.46
CA THR A 124 -2.53 -39.18 6.43
C THR A 124 -1.98 -39.89 5.19
N GLN A 125 -0.74 -39.59 4.78
CA GLN A 125 -0.05 -40.30 3.70
C GLN A 125 0.12 -41.78 4.02
N GLN A 126 0.60 -42.12 5.22
CA GLN A 126 0.72 -43.52 5.64
C GLN A 126 -0.62 -44.26 5.59
N ARG A 127 -1.69 -43.64 6.09
CA ARG A 127 -3.04 -44.23 6.02
C ARG A 127 -3.52 -44.41 4.58
N ALA A 128 -3.22 -43.46 3.70
CA ALA A 128 -3.56 -43.57 2.28
C ALA A 128 -2.79 -44.70 1.58
N GLU A 129 -1.50 -44.88 1.90
CA GLU A 129 -0.68 -45.99 1.40
C GLU A 129 -1.19 -47.34 1.87
N GLU A 130 -1.58 -47.46 3.15
CA GLU A 130 -2.21 -48.65 3.71
C GLU A 130 -3.53 -48.98 3.01
N GLN A 131 -4.38 -47.98 2.80
CA GLN A 131 -5.63 -48.14 2.05
C GLN A 131 -5.38 -48.56 0.61
N ALA A 132 -4.40 -47.95 -0.07
CA ALA A 132 -4.02 -48.34 -1.42
C ALA A 132 -3.48 -49.78 -1.48
N ALA A 133 -2.72 -50.21 -0.48
CA ALA A 133 -2.25 -51.60 -0.37
C ALA A 133 -3.41 -52.59 -0.19
N ARG A 134 -4.41 -52.25 0.64
CA ARG A 134 -5.62 -53.06 0.81
C ARG A 134 -6.43 -53.18 -0.47
N LEU A 135 -6.61 -52.07 -1.19
CA LEU A 135 -7.31 -52.06 -2.47
C LEU A 135 -6.58 -52.93 -3.52
N ARG A 136 -5.26 -52.81 -3.63
CA ARG A 136 -4.46 -53.69 -4.50
C ARG A 136 -4.64 -55.17 -4.15
N GLY A 137 -4.61 -55.51 -2.86
CA GLY A 137 -4.87 -56.88 -2.40
C GLY A 137 -6.26 -57.39 -2.82
N ALA A 138 -7.30 -56.59 -2.60
CA ALA A 138 -8.66 -56.94 -3.01
C ALA A 138 -8.83 -57.07 -4.53
N GLU A 139 -8.15 -56.22 -5.32
CA GLU A 139 -8.13 -56.35 -6.78
C GLU A 139 -7.47 -57.65 -7.24
N GLU A 140 -6.35 -58.04 -6.61
CA GLU A 140 -5.69 -59.32 -6.90
C GLU A 140 -6.58 -60.51 -6.56
N GLU A 141 -7.27 -60.49 -5.41
CA GLU A 141 -8.25 -61.50 -5.05
C GLU A 141 -9.41 -61.55 -6.04
N SER A 142 -9.98 -60.41 -6.42
CA SER A 142 -11.03 -60.33 -7.45
C SER A 142 -10.55 -60.92 -8.79
N ARG A 143 -9.31 -60.63 -9.20
CA ARG A 143 -8.69 -61.22 -10.40
C ARG A 143 -8.55 -62.74 -10.27
N ARG A 144 -8.17 -63.26 -9.09
CA ARG A 144 -8.09 -64.71 -8.82
C ARG A 144 -9.46 -65.37 -8.94
N TRP A 145 -10.50 -64.80 -8.32
CA TRP A 145 -11.87 -65.32 -8.42
C TRP A 145 -12.41 -65.30 -9.85
N LYS A 146 -12.18 -64.22 -10.60
CA LYS A 146 -12.55 -64.13 -12.03
C LYS A 146 -11.89 -65.24 -12.86
N LYS A 147 -10.61 -65.53 -12.62
CA LYS A 147 -9.89 -66.64 -13.27
C LYS A 147 -10.49 -68.00 -12.93
N LEU A 148 -10.85 -68.23 -11.66
CA LEU A 148 -11.46 -69.48 -11.22
C LEU A 148 -12.84 -69.69 -11.87
N VAL A 149 -13.67 -68.64 -11.91
CA VAL A 149 -14.98 -68.68 -12.57
C VAL A 149 -14.86 -68.93 -14.07
N ALA A 150 -13.90 -68.28 -14.74
CA ALA A 150 -13.65 -68.52 -16.17
C ALA A 150 -13.19 -69.96 -16.44
N ALA A 151 -12.31 -70.51 -15.60
CA ALA A 151 -11.88 -71.91 -15.70
C ALA A 151 -13.06 -72.89 -15.50
N GLN A 152 -13.97 -72.59 -14.57
CA GLN A 152 -15.19 -73.37 -14.37
C GLN A 152 -16.14 -73.26 -15.57
N GLN A 153 -16.32 -72.08 -16.16
CA GLN A 153 -17.14 -71.88 -17.36
C GLN A 153 -16.65 -72.69 -18.57
N VAL A 154 -15.35 -72.92 -18.72
CA VAL A 154 -14.80 -73.78 -19.79
C VAL A 154 -15.17 -75.26 -19.59
N PHE A 155 -15.35 -75.70 -18.35
CA PHE A 155 -15.76 -77.07 -18.01
C PHE A 155 -17.29 -77.28 -18.06
N LEU A 156 -18.10 -76.22 -18.14
CA LEU A 156 -19.50 -76.34 -18.52
C LEU A 156 -19.55 -76.50 -20.05
N PRO A 157 -19.92 -77.67 -20.61
CA PRO A 157 -20.14 -77.77 -22.03
C PRO A 157 -21.24 -76.78 -22.39
N THR A 158 -21.08 -76.03 -23.48
CA THR A 158 -22.19 -75.36 -24.16
C THR A 158 -23.25 -76.42 -24.33
N CYS A 159 -24.24 -76.47 -23.44
CA CYS A 159 -25.28 -77.49 -23.45
C CYS A 159 -26.22 -77.02 -24.55
N PRO A 160 -26.12 -77.53 -25.79
CA PRO A 160 -27.14 -77.22 -26.76
C PRO A 160 -28.32 -78.05 -26.28
N PHE A 161 -29.46 -77.41 -26.02
CA PHE A 161 -30.72 -78.10 -25.82
C PHE A 161 -30.96 -79.02 -27.03
N SER A 162 -30.48 -80.27 -26.92
CA SER A 162 -30.54 -81.28 -27.95
C SER A 162 -31.70 -82.17 -27.53
N TYR A 163 -32.88 -81.81 -27.99
CA TYR A 163 -34.08 -82.63 -27.91
C TYR A 163 -33.81 -83.94 -28.68
N HIS A 164 -33.25 -84.95 -28.02
CA HIS A 164 -33.10 -86.27 -28.62
C HIS A 164 -34.46 -86.96 -28.67
N LYS A 165 -35.12 -86.82 -29.82
CA LYS A 165 -36.25 -87.67 -30.23
C LYS A 165 -35.69 -89.04 -30.61
N VAL A 166 -35.53 -89.94 -29.63
CA VAL A 166 -35.15 -91.34 -29.89
C VAL A 166 -36.38 -92.12 -30.32
N ARG A 167 -36.41 -92.48 -31.60
CA ARG A 167 -37.38 -93.40 -32.20
C ARG A 167 -36.87 -94.84 -32.00
N GLY A 168 -37.62 -95.61 -31.21
CA GLY A 168 -37.69 -97.08 -31.30
C GLY A 168 -36.48 -97.89 -30.82
N GLY A 169 -36.65 -98.67 -29.74
CA GLY A 169 -35.75 -99.75 -29.37
C GLY A 169 -35.87 -100.16 -27.91
N LYS A 170 -36.48 -101.33 -27.65
CA LYS A 170 -36.44 -102.03 -26.36
C LYS A 170 -35.00 -102.40 -26.00
N VAL A 171 -34.54 -102.06 -24.79
CA VAL A 171 -33.66 -102.85 -23.89
C VAL A 171 -33.78 -102.16 -22.51
N SER A 172 -34.71 -102.56 -21.65
CA SER A 172 -34.53 -103.47 -20.50
C SER A 172 -33.30 -103.20 -19.61
N GLY A 173 -33.58 -102.62 -18.44
CA GLY A 173 -33.11 -103.17 -17.18
C GLY A 173 -32.00 -102.41 -16.47
N TRP A 174 -32.37 -101.44 -15.62
CA TRP A 174 -31.87 -101.34 -14.24
C TRP A 174 -33.04 -100.88 -13.36
N GLU A 175 -33.82 -101.84 -12.89
CA GLU A 175 -34.62 -101.67 -11.68
C GLU A 175 -33.67 -101.70 -10.51
N LEU A 176 -33.53 -100.60 -9.78
CA LEU A 176 -33.25 -100.66 -8.35
C LEU A 176 -33.84 -99.45 -7.62
N ALA A 177 -34.83 -99.76 -6.78
CA ALA A 177 -35.32 -98.99 -5.64
C ALA A 177 -36.12 -97.71 -5.93
N ASP A 178 -37.40 -97.87 -6.25
CA ASP A 178 -38.42 -96.98 -5.68
C ASP A 178 -39.65 -97.77 -5.24
N ARG A 179 -39.58 -98.28 -4.01
CA ARG A 179 -40.72 -98.83 -3.27
C ARG A 179 -40.60 -98.37 -1.82
N THR A 180 -40.98 -97.13 -1.57
CA THR A 180 -41.66 -96.76 -0.32
C THR A 180 -42.33 -95.39 -0.49
N LEU A 181 -43.62 -95.35 -0.15
CA LEU A 181 -44.50 -94.18 -0.09
C LEU A 181 -45.09 -93.66 -1.41
N ALA A 182 -45.84 -94.54 -2.08
CA ALA A 182 -47.08 -94.13 -2.73
C ALA A 182 -48.14 -93.81 -1.67
N HIS A 183 -48.07 -92.62 -1.05
CA HIS A 183 -49.21 -91.96 -0.39
C HIS A 183 -49.02 -90.45 -0.49
N GLY A 184 -49.44 -89.90 -1.63
CA GLY A 184 -49.53 -88.48 -1.89
C GLY A 184 -50.25 -88.28 -3.22
N THR A 185 -51.48 -87.78 -3.15
CA THR A 185 -52.39 -87.41 -4.23
C THR A 185 -51.69 -86.74 -5.42
N PRO A 186 -52.12 -86.98 -6.68
CA PRO A 186 -51.64 -86.20 -7.82
C PRO A 186 -52.18 -84.77 -7.70
N VAL A 187 -51.39 -83.87 -7.12
CA VAL A 187 -51.64 -82.44 -7.25
C VAL A 187 -51.31 -82.06 -8.69
N SER A 188 -52.34 -81.66 -9.44
CA SER A 188 -52.20 -81.21 -10.83
C SER A 188 -51.05 -80.20 -10.98
N PRO A 189 -50.08 -80.41 -11.91
CA PRO A 189 -48.91 -79.54 -12.11
C PRO A 189 -49.25 -78.05 -12.26
N GLY A 190 -50.44 -77.74 -12.78
CA GLY A 190 -50.87 -76.36 -13.02
C GLY A 190 -51.13 -75.51 -11.77
N PHE A 191 -51.44 -76.06 -10.59
CA PHE A 191 -51.79 -75.21 -9.42
C PHE A 191 -50.56 -74.61 -8.72
N ALA A 192 -49.52 -75.41 -8.49
CA ALA A 192 -48.27 -74.94 -7.88
C ALA A 192 -47.51 -73.99 -8.82
N GLU A 193 -47.59 -74.23 -10.13
CA GLU A 193 -47.01 -73.38 -11.16
C GLU A 193 -47.76 -72.04 -11.29
N ARG A 194 -49.10 -72.05 -11.26
CA ARG A 194 -49.91 -70.82 -11.16
C ARG A 194 -49.62 -70.02 -9.89
N GLN A 195 -49.39 -70.67 -8.76
CA GLN A 195 -49.05 -69.99 -7.51
C GLN A 195 -47.64 -69.38 -7.54
N LYS A 196 -46.67 -70.04 -8.19
CA LYS A 196 -45.34 -69.48 -8.45
C LYS A 196 -45.42 -68.29 -9.40
N ALA A 197 -46.18 -68.41 -10.49
CA ALA A 197 -46.41 -67.32 -11.45
C ALA A 197 -47.01 -66.07 -10.78
N ARG A 198 -48.05 -66.24 -9.93
CA ARG A 198 -48.64 -65.13 -9.15
C ARG A 198 -47.65 -64.44 -8.20
N ARG A 199 -46.71 -65.19 -7.62
CA ARG A 199 -45.66 -64.59 -6.77
C ARG A 199 -44.63 -63.84 -7.59
N VAL A 200 -44.30 -64.33 -8.79
CA VAL A 200 -43.38 -63.65 -9.71
C VAL A 200 -44.01 -62.35 -10.20
N GLU A 201 -45.28 -62.38 -10.59
CA GLU A 201 -46.05 -61.18 -11.00
C GLU A 201 -46.09 -60.13 -9.88
N LEU A 202 -46.37 -60.53 -8.63
CA LEU A 202 -46.32 -59.62 -7.47
C LEU A 202 -44.92 -59.00 -7.27
N MET A 203 -43.86 -59.81 -7.38
CA MET A 203 -42.49 -59.30 -7.26
C MET A 203 -42.10 -58.38 -8.43
N GLU A 204 -42.63 -58.62 -9.63
CA GLU A 204 -42.43 -57.74 -10.79
C GLU A 204 -43.13 -56.39 -10.59
N ASP A 205 -44.35 -56.38 -10.05
CA ASP A 205 -45.09 -55.16 -9.70
C ASP A 205 -44.35 -54.35 -8.62
N GLU A 206 -43.88 -55.00 -7.55
CA GLU A 206 -43.07 -54.35 -6.49
C GLU A 206 -41.76 -53.76 -7.05
N VAL A 207 -41.11 -54.47 -7.99
CA VAL A 207 -39.90 -53.98 -8.64
C VAL A 207 -40.20 -52.78 -9.54
N GLU A 208 -41.32 -52.75 -10.25
CA GLU A 208 -41.71 -51.58 -11.04
C GLU A 208 -42.11 -50.39 -10.16
N GLU A 209 -42.78 -50.61 -9.03
CA GLU A 209 -43.07 -49.58 -8.03
C GLU A 209 -41.77 -48.98 -7.45
N LEU A 210 -40.83 -49.83 -7.01
CA LEU A 210 -39.53 -49.38 -6.50
C LEU A 210 -38.71 -48.63 -7.57
N LYS A 211 -38.80 -49.03 -8.84
CA LYS A 211 -38.19 -48.29 -9.95
C LYS A 211 -38.87 -46.94 -10.17
N ALA A 212 -40.18 -46.83 -9.99
CA ALA A 212 -40.90 -45.56 -10.09
C ALA A 212 -40.50 -44.61 -8.96
N GLU A 213 -40.45 -45.11 -7.72
CA GLU A 213 -39.98 -44.36 -6.56
C GLU A 213 -38.52 -43.91 -6.70
N LEU A 214 -37.65 -44.78 -7.21
CA LEU A 214 -36.25 -44.42 -7.47
C LEU A 214 -36.13 -43.31 -8.52
N ARG A 215 -36.93 -43.36 -9.59
CA ARG A 215 -36.93 -42.29 -10.61
C ARG A 215 -37.47 -40.98 -10.04
N GLU A 216 -38.45 -41.03 -9.16
CA GLU A 216 -39.02 -39.84 -8.52
C GLU A 216 -38.02 -39.21 -7.53
N THR A 217 -37.40 -40.00 -6.67
CA THR A 217 -36.35 -39.53 -5.76
C THR A 217 -35.13 -38.97 -6.51
N GLN A 218 -34.77 -39.57 -7.66
CA GLN A 218 -33.73 -39.01 -8.54
C GLN A 218 -34.10 -37.63 -9.07
N ARG A 219 -35.34 -37.43 -9.55
CA ARG A 219 -35.82 -36.12 -10.02
C ARG A 219 -35.86 -35.09 -8.90
N GLN A 220 -36.28 -35.49 -7.70
CA GLN A 220 -36.29 -34.62 -6.53
C GLN A 220 -34.88 -34.16 -6.16
N LEU A 221 -33.91 -35.08 -6.15
CA LEU A 221 -32.52 -34.75 -5.87
C LEU A 221 -31.91 -33.82 -6.93
N GLU A 222 -32.26 -34.00 -8.20
CA GLU A 222 -31.85 -33.10 -9.29
C GLU A 222 -32.45 -31.70 -9.12
N ALA A 223 -33.75 -31.60 -8.82
CA ALA A 223 -34.43 -30.34 -8.55
C ALA A 223 -33.83 -29.61 -7.32
N GLU A 224 -33.49 -30.34 -6.26
CA GLU A 224 -32.81 -29.77 -5.08
C GLU A 224 -31.43 -29.22 -5.42
N ARG A 225 -30.64 -29.95 -6.23
CA ARG A 225 -29.32 -29.49 -6.69
C ARG A 225 -29.42 -28.22 -7.54
N GLU A 226 -30.41 -28.15 -8.42
CA GLU A 226 -30.68 -26.94 -9.22
C GLU A 226 -31.12 -25.77 -8.34
N ALA A 227 -32.01 -26.00 -7.37
CA ALA A 227 -32.44 -24.97 -6.43
C ALA A 227 -31.26 -24.46 -5.56
N GLU A 228 -30.37 -25.34 -5.11
CA GLU A 228 -29.18 -24.96 -4.36
C GLU A 228 -28.19 -24.17 -5.22
N LYS A 229 -28.03 -24.55 -6.50
CA LYS A 229 -27.24 -23.79 -7.47
C LYS A 229 -27.80 -22.37 -7.66
N MET A 230 -29.11 -22.23 -7.86
CA MET A 230 -29.77 -20.93 -7.98
C MET A 230 -29.61 -20.07 -6.71
N ARG A 231 -29.68 -20.68 -5.52
CA ARG A 231 -29.43 -19.98 -4.25
C ARG A 231 -27.99 -19.47 -4.16
N ARG A 232 -27.01 -20.31 -4.50
CA ARG A 232 -25.59 -19.91 -4.52
C ARG A 232 -25.35 -18.76 -5.50
N GLU A 233 -25.91 -18.83 -6.70
CA GLU A 233 -25.81 -17.76 -7.69
C GLU A 233 -26.44 -16.45 -7.15
N GLN A 234 -27.62 -16.54 -6.56
CA GLN A 234 -28.30 -15.39 -5.95
C GLN A 234 -27.49 -14.78 -4.79
N GLU A 235 -26.85 -15.59 -3.94
CA GLU A 235 -25.98 -15.12 -2.86
C GLU A 235 -24.73 -14.42 -3.41
N THR A 236 -24.10 -14.98 -4.44
CA THR A 236 -22.95 -14.33 -5.09
C THR A 236 -23.32 -12.99 -5.73
N GLU A 237 -24.50 -12.92 -6.35
CA GLU A 237 -24.99 -11.68 -6.94
C GLU A 237 -25.31 -10.62 -5.87
N ARG A 238 -25.91 -11.02 -4.73
CA ARG A 238 -26.11 -10.12 -3.59
C ARG A 238 -24.80 -9.63 -3.00
N ALA A 239 -23.80 -10.50 -2.85
CA ALA A 239 -22.49 -10.12 -2.38
C ALA A 239 -21.81 -9.12 -3.34
N ARG A 240 -21.93 -9.36 -4.65
CA ARG A 240 -21.45 -8.45 -5.69
C ARG A 240 -22.15 -7.08 -5.61
N GLN A 241 -23.46 -7.06 -5.42
CA GLN A 241 -24.24 -5.82 -5.28
C GLN A 241 -23.82 -5.02 -4.05
N GLN A 242 -23.59 -5.69 -2.91
CA GLN A 242 -23.09 -5.04 -1.70
C GLN A 242 -21.68 -4.47 -1.89
N GLU A 243 -20.80 -5.19 -2.60
CA GLU A 243 -19.47 -4.68 -2.93
C GLU A 243 -19.54 -3.46 -3.86
N GLU A 244 -20.39 -3.51 -4.89
CA GLU A 244 -20.62 -2.40 -5.80
C GLU A 244 -21.22 -1.18 -5.09
N GLU A 245 -22.15 -1.38 -4.14
CA GLU A 245 -22.69 -0.32 -3.29
C GLU A 245 -21.62 0.27 -2.38
N GLY A 246 -20.85 -0.56 -1.67
CA GLY A 246 -19.72 -0.09 -0.85
C GLY A 246 -18.68 0.68 -1.66
N ARG A 247 -18.45 0.28 -2.92
CA ARG A 247 -17.60 1.03 -3.85
C ARG A 247 -18.19 2.40 -4.20
N ARG A 248 -19.50 2.46 -4.51
CA ARG A 248 -20.20 3.72 -4.80
C ARG A 248 -20.15 4.66 -3.60
N ASP A 249 -20.33 4.13 -2.39
CA ASP A 249 -20.28 4.91 -1.14
C ASP A 249 -18.89 5.53 -0.92
N LEU A 250 -17.84 4.75 -1.18
CA LEU A 250 -16.47 5.25 -1.12
C LEU A 250 -16.20 6.34 -2.17
N GLU A 251 -16.72 6.18 -3.39
CA GLU A 251 -16.62 7.19 -4.44
C GLU A 251 -17.37 8.47 -4.06
N ARG A 252 -18.57 8.37 -3.49
CA ARG A 252 -19.32 9.54 -2.98
C ARG A 252 -18.56 10.26 -1.87
N TRP A 253 -18.06 9.52 -0.87
CA TRP A 253 -17.29 10.12 0.22
C TRP A 253 -16.03 10.84 -0.27
N LYS A 254 -15.34 10.29 -1.27
CA LYS A 254 -14.17 10.95 -1.89
C LYS A 254 -14.54 12.27 -2.55
N GLU A 255 -15.69 12.33 -3.23
CA GLU A 255 -16.18 13.56 -3.85
C GLU A 255 -16.58 14.58 -2.77
N GLU A 256 -17.28 14.15 -1.73
CA GLU A 256 -17.65 15.01 -0.59
C GLU A 256 -16.44 15.60 0.13
N GLU A 257 -15.38 14.82 0.36
CA GLU A 257 -14.17 15.38 0.96
C GLU A 257 -13.41 16.30 0.01
N ARG A 258 -13.47 16.04 -1.30
CA ARG A 258 -12.95 17.00 -2.27
C ARG A 258 -13.72 18.30 -2.20
N THR A 259 -15.06 18.28 -2.20
CA THR A 259 -15.86 19.51 -2.16
C THR A 259 -15.61 20.29 -0.87
N LYS A 260 -15.58 19.63 0.30
CA LYS A 260 -15.26 20.28 1.58
C LYS A 260 -13.90 20.97 1.57
N LEU A 261 -12.86 20.30 1.07
CA LEU A 261 -11.53 20.92 0.98
C LEU A 261 -11.53 22.13 0.03
N HIS A 262 -12.25 22.07 -1.08
CA HIS A 262 -12.38 23.23 -1.97
C HIS A 262 -13.12 24.38 -1.27
N GLU A 263 -14.20 24.09 -0.55
CA GLU A 263 -14.95 25.08 0.23
C GLU A 263 -14.09 25.72 1.33
N GLU A 264 -13.28 24.94 2.06
CA GLU A 264 -12.35 25.46 3.07
C GLU A 264 -11.27 26.35 2.45
N ILE A 265 -10.70 25.94 1.31
CA ILE A 265 -9.70 26.73 0.58
C ILE A 265 -10.33 28.03 0.07
N ASP A 266 -11.55 27.98 -0.46
CA ASP A 266 -12.26 29.17 -0.94
C ASP A 266 -12.63 30.11 0.23
N GLY A 267 -13.01 29.56 1.38
CA GLY A 267 -13.20 30.33 2.61
C GLY A 267 -11.92 31.04 3.07
N LEU A 268 -10.77 30.34 3.05
CA LEU A 268 -9.47 30.94 3.37
C LEU A 268 -9.09 32.03 2.35
N ARG A 269 -9.29 31.79 1.05
CA ARG A 269 -9.04 32.78 -0.01
C ARG A 269 -9.86 34.04 0.23
N GLN A 270 -11.15 33.89 0.56
CA GLN A 270 -12.04 35.02 0.88
C GLN A 270 -11.56 35.79 2.11
N LEU A 271 -11.13 35.10 3.18
CA LEU A 271 -10.57 35.73 4.37
C LEU A 271 -9.29 36.53 4.05
N PHE A 272 -8.35 35.95 3.29
CA PHE A 272 -7.15 36.68 2.86
C PHE A 272 -7.50 37.90 2.01
N LEU A 273 -8.40 37.74 1.04
CA LEU A 273 -8.90 38.85 0.22
C LEU A 273 -9.51 39.97 1.07
N ALA A 274 -10.26 39.63 2.12
CA ALA A 274 -10.83 40.62 3.04
C ALA A 274 -9.75 41.36 3.84
N VAL A 275 -8.76 40.64 4.38
CA VAL A 275 -7.65 41.25 5.12
C VAL A 275 -6.81 42.15 4.22
N PHE A 276 -6.51 41.74 2.98
CA PHE A 276 -5.79 42.59 2.04
C PHE A 276 -6.56 43.88 1.72
N LYS A 277 -7.88 43.82 1.56
CA LYS A 277 -8.72 45.02 1.36
C LYS A 277 -8.72 45.94 2.57
N ASP A 278 -8.78 45.38 3.78
CA ASP A 278 -8.73 46.11 5.04
C ASP A 278 -7.37 46.77 5.29
N VAL A 279 -6.26 46.07 4.98
CA VAL A 279 -4.92 46.66 5.02
C VAL A 279 -4.77 47.76 3.97
N ALA A 280 -5.28 47.56 2.75
CA ALA A 280 -5.23 48.58 1.70
C ALA A 280 -6.00 49.85 2.10
N SER A 281 -7.20 49.70 2.70
CA SER A 281 -7.98 50.86 3.16
C SER A 281 -7.29 51.59 4.32
N ARG A 282 -6.70 50.85 5.28
CA ARG A 282 -5.88 51.45 6.35
C ARG A 282 -4.65 52.16 5.82
N ASN A 283 -3.94 51.57 4.85
CA ASN A 283 -2.79 52.21 4.22
C ASN A 283 -3.19 53.50 3.52
N SER A 284 -4.29 53.50 2.75
CA SER A 284 -4.79 54.75 2.14
C SER A 284 -5.19 55.81 3.17
N ALA A 285 -5.77 55.39 4.31
CA ALA A 285 -6.12 56.31 5.39
C ALA A 285 -4.88 56.89 6.08
N MET A 286 -3.84 56.06 6.29
CA MET A 286 -2.56 56.49 6.83
C MET A 286 -1.85 57.47 5.89
N GLU A 287 -1.78 57.16 4.59
CA GLU A 287 -1.22 58.06 3.58
C GLU A 287 -1.96 59.41 3.56
N GLY A 288 -3.30 59.39 3.63
CA GLY A 288 -4.10 60.61 3.74
C GLY A 288 -3.74 61.45 4.97
N LYS A 289 -3.60 60.83 6.15
CA LYS A 289 -3.15 61.54 7.36
C LYS A 289 -1.73 62.07 7.25
N LEU A 290 -0.84 61.34 6.58
CA LEU A 290 0.55 61.76 6.37
C LEU A 290 0.61 63.01 5.48
N GLN A 291 -0.19 63.03 4.40
CA GLN A 291 -0.35 64.19 3.53
C GLN A 291 -0.94 65.39 4.29
N GLU A 292 -1.92 65.16 5.17
CA GLU A 292 -2.49 66.22 6.01
C GLU A 292 -1.46 66.80 6.99
N LEU A 293 -0.64 65.96 7.63
CA LEU A 293 0.43 66.42 8.51
C LEU A 293 1.48 67.22 7.74
N GLN A 294 1.90 66.76 6.55
CA GLN A 294 2.82 67.50 5.69
C GLN A 294 2.23 68.84 5.24
N ALA A 295 0.94 68.89 4.89
CA ALA A 295 0.27 70.14 4.55
C ALA A 295 0.20 71.11 5.74
N ARG A 296 0.03 70.60 6.97
CA ARG A 296 0.03 71.42 8.21
C ARG A 296 1.43 71.87 8.61
N GLU A 297 2.46 71.06 8.40
CA GLU A 297 3.87 71.40 8.67
C GLU A 297 4.35 72.57 7.78
N VAL A 298 3.87 72.64 6.54
CA VAL A 298 4.11 73.79 5.63
C VAL A 298 3.37 75.07 6.09
N VAL A 299 2.31 74.95 6.89
CA VAL A 299 1.46 76.06 7.34
C VAL A 299 1.82 76.57 8.75
N VAL A 300 2.48 75.77 9.59
CA VAL A 300 2.91 76.16 10.96
C VAL A 300 4.41 75.96 11.14
N SER A 301 5.21 76.72 10.38
CA SER A 301 6.62 76.94 10.71
C SER A 301 6.81 78.36 11.23
N SER A 302 6.97 78.48 12.55
CA SER A 302 7.35 79.73 13.25
C SER A 302 8.86 79.82 13.50
N LEU A 303 9.63 78.85 12.98
CA LEU A 303 11.08 78.78 13.09
C LEU A 303 11.59 78.76 11.64
N GLY A 304 12.12 79.91 11.20
CA GLY A 304 12.52 80.13 9.81
C GLY A 304 13.37 79.01 9.20
N THR A 305 13.32 78.92 7.87
CA THR A 305 14.01 77.93 7.04
C THR A 305 15.52 77.92 7.31
N LEU A 306 15.98 77.05 8.22
CA LEU A 306 17.40 76.77 8.38
C LEU A 306 17.84 75.85 7.25
N ARG A 307 18.61 76.43 6.33
CA ARG A 307 19.22 75.75 5.19
C ARG A 307 20.57 75.21 5.63
N ASP A 308 20.66 73.92 5.88
CA ASP A 308 21.94 73.24 6.14
C ASP A 308 22.78 73.22 4.86
N SER A 309 23.94 73.87 4.91
CA SER A 309 24.78 74.14 3.72
C SER A 309 25.56 72.92 3.19
N ASP A 310 25.41 71.74 3.78
CA ASP A 310 26.13 70.51 3.39
C ASP A 310 25.25 69.47 2.68
N THR A 311 24.00 69.81 2.29
CA THR A 311 23.07 68.86 1.64
C THR A 311 23.02 68.93 0.11
N GLU A 312 23.61 69.95 -0.52
CA GLU A 312 23.50 70.13 -1.99
C GLU A 312 24.35 69.15 -2.83
N GLU A 313 25.30 68.43 -2.23
CA GLU A 313 26.15 67.49 -2.96
C GLU A 313 25.61 66.05 -2.96
N ALA A 314 24.90 65.65 -1.90
CA ALA A 314 24.20 64.35 -1.86
C ALA A 314 22.94 64.34 -2.74
N GLN A 315 22.30 65.51 -2.92
CA GLN A 315 21.04 65.64 -3.65
C GLN A 315 21.18 65.60 -5.18
N ARG A 316 22.40 65.81 -5.71
CA ARG A 316 22.68 65.71 -7.16
C ARG A 316 22.79 64.27 -7.65
N GLN A 317 22.81 63.28 -6.74
CA GLN A 317 22.95 61.86 -7.09
C GLN A 317 21.72 61.01 -6.74
N THR A 318 20.71 61.56 -6.06
CA THR A 318 19.43 60.86 -5.86
C THR A 318 18.47 61.20 -6.99
N PRO A 319 18.03 60.22 -7.81
CA PRO A 319 16.99 60.47 -8.79
C PRO A 319 15.74 61.00 -8.08
N SER A 320 15.16 62.06 -8.65
CA SER A 320 14.01 62.74 -8.07
C SER A 320 12.86 61.74 -7.89
N ARG A 321 12.06 61.89 -6.84
CA ARG A 321 10.84 61.07 -6.63
C ARG A 321 9.92 61.10 -7.85
N ALA A 322 9.93 62.19 -8.63
CA ALA A 322 9.21 62.31 -9.89
C ALA A 322 9.83 61.49 -11.04
N GLU A 323 11.15 61.26 -11.02
CA GLU A 323 11.84 60.39 -11.99
C GLU A 323 11.57 58.92 -11.67
N LEU A 324 11.61 58.52 -10.39
CA LEU A 324 11.24 57.16 -9.95
C LEU A 324 9.76 56.87 -10.20
N GLN A 325 8.88 57.85 -10.00
CA GLN A 325 7.46 57.73 -10.31
C GLN A 325 7.21 57.73 -11.82
N GLY A 326 7.97 58.52 -12.59
CA GLY A 326 7.95 58.48 -14.05
C GLY A 326 8.51 57.17 -14.62
N GLU A 327 9.49 56.54 -14.00
CA GLU A 327 9.99 55.21 -14.36
C GLU A 327 9.02 54.10 -13.97
N GLN A 328 8.36 54.22 -12.82
CA GLN A 328 7.32 53.30 -12.37
C GLN A 328 6.04 53.43 -13.23
N GLU A 329 5.68 54.64 -13.66
CA GLU A 329 4.61 54.91 -14.61
C GLU A 329 4.98 54.45 -16.02
N ARG A 330 6.24 54.60 -16.46
CA ARG A 330 6.70 54.03 -17.74
C ARG A 330 6.69 52.50 -17.74
N MET A 331 7.04 51.86 -16.61
CA MET A 331 6.88 50.41 -16.43
C MET A 331 5.40 50.00 -16.36
N ALA A 332 4.54 50.77 -15.69
CA ALA A 332 3.11 50.51 -15.62
C ALA A 332 2.40 50.72 -16.97
N VAL A 333 2.85 51.69 -17.77
CA VAL A 333 2.37 51.94 -19.14
C VAL A 333 2.88 50.86 -20.09
N GLN A 334 4.10 50.34 -19.94
CA GLN A 334 4.57 49.16 -20.70
C GLN A 334 3.81 47.88 -20.35
N VAL A 335 3.37 47.72 -19.10
CA VAL A 335 2.52 46.59 -18.66
C VAL A 335 1.05 46.80 -19.08
N SER A 336 0.60 48.04 -19.25
CA SER A 336 -0.76 48.42 -19.66
C SER A 336 -0.96 48.52 -21.19
N SER A 337 0.11 48.81 -21.97
CA SER A 337 0.06 48.87 -23.45
C SER A 337 0.11 47.50 -24.14
N ALA A 338 0.22 46.41 -23.37
CA ALA A 338 -0.17 45.09 -23.85
C ALA A 338 -1.71 45.04 -23.87
N VAL A 339 -2.30 45.28 -25.05
CA VAL A 339 -3.75 45.41 -25.26
C VAL A 339 -4.54 44.28 -24.57
N PRO A 340 -5.64 44.61 -23.87
CA PRO A 340 -6.53 43.66 -23.22
C PRO A 340 -7.47 43.01 -24.23
N ILE A 341 -7.74 41.71 -24.10
CA ILE A 341 -8.89 41.09 -24.76
C ILE A 341 -9.88 40.67 -23.67
N SER A 342 -10.89 41.50 -23.50
CA SER A 342 -12.23 41.20 -22.96
C SER A 342 -13.19 41.91 -23.91
N SER A 343 -14.31 41.39 -24.41
CA SER A 343 -15.08 40.14 -24.27
C SER A 343 -16.04 40.13 -25.51
N PRO A 344 -16.97 39.17 -25.71
CA PRO A 344 -18.27 39.33 -25.01
C PRO A 344 -18.98 38.01 -24.65
N LEU A 345 -19.72 38.08 -23.54
CA LEU A 345 -20.87 37.23 -23.29
C LEU A 345 -21.92 37.49 -24.38
N LEU A 346 -22.30 36.46 -25.13
CA LEU A 346 -23.59 36.38 -25.81
C LEU A 346 -24.38 35.20 -25.21
N ARG A 347 -25.66 35.47 -24.96
CA ARG A 347 -26.59 34.65 -24.21
C ARG A 347 -27.46 33.84 -25.17
N ILE A 348 -27.47 32.50 -25.01
CA ILE A 348 -28.55 31.48 -25.27
C ILE A 348 -28.80 31.11 -26.76
N PRO A 349 -28.93 29.81 -27.18
CA PRO A 349 -29.86 28.82 -26.62
C PRO A 349 -29.35 27.38 -26.44
N GLY A 350 -30.16 26.59 -25.71
CA GLY A 350 -29.92 25.18 -25.42
C GLY A 350 -29.83 24.30 -26.68
N GLY A 351 -29.04 23.25 -26.55
CA GLY A 351 -28.86 22.20 -27.55
C GLY A 351 -27.91 21.16 -27.00
N ALA A 352 -28.36 19.91 -26.99
CA ALA A 352 -27.58 18.73 -26.67
C ALA A 352 -26.35 18.57 -27.59
N PHE A 353 -25.53 17.56 -27.28
CA PHE A 353 -24.24 17.17 -27.88
C PHE A 353 -23.03 17.85 -27.20
N GLY A 354 -22.07 17.13 -26.63
CA GLY A 354 -21.68 15.74 -26.87
C GLY A 354 -20.17 15.72 -27.07
N TRP A 355 -19.38 15.98 -26.03
CA TRP A 355 -17.95 15.71 -26.07
C TRP A 355 -17.70 14.29 -25.58
N ARG A 356 -17.90 13.40 -26.55
CA ARG A 356 -17.16 12.17 -26.84
C ARG A 356 -15.86 12.05 -26.04
N TRP A 357 -15.93 11.37 -24.90
CA TRP A 357 -14.82 10.54 -24.43
C TRP A 357 -14.68 9.41 -25.44
N THR A 358 -13.63 9.40 -26.24
CA THR A 358 -13.21 8.13 -26.84
C THR A 358 -12.63 7.28 -25.72
N HIS A 359 -13.52 6.45 -25.16
CA HIS A 359 -13.23 5.14 -24.60
C HIS A 359 -11.99 4.53 -25.26
N ILE A 360 -11.07 3.98 -24.48
CA ILE A 360 -10.87 2.52 -24.47
C ILE A 360 -10.64 2.11 -23.01
N HIS A 361 -11.61 1.41 -22.44
CA HIS A 361 -11.41 0.62 -21.23
C HIS A 361 -11.61 -0.85 -21.61
N ALA A 362 -10.66 -1.67 -21.18
CA ALA A 362 -10.78 -3.08 -20.82
C ALA A 362 -10.89 -4.14 -21.95
N PRO A 363 -10.80 -5.43 -21.60
CA PRO A 363 -9.71 -6.13 -20.91
C PRO A 363 -9.23 -7.31 -21.79
N LEU A 364 -8.24 -8.12 -21.41
CA LEU A 364 -8.49 -9.43 -20.81
C LEU A 364 -7.16 -10.06 -20.39
N CYS A 365 -7.02 -10.32 -19.09
CA CYS A 365 -6.30 -11.50 -18.65
C CYS A 365 -7.19 -12.71 -18.96
N ALA A 366 -6.84 -13.49 -19.96
CA ALA A 366 -7.29 -14.86 -20.08
C ALA A 366 -6.19 -15.65 -20.77
N SER A 367 -5.46 -16.44 -20.00
CA SER A 367 -4.97 -17.74 -20.43
C SER A 367 -4.47 -18.54 -19.23
N ALA A 368 -5.28 -19.52 -18.84
CA ALA A 368 -4.77 -20.84 -18.55
C ALA A 368 -5.43 -21.84 -19.53
N LEU A 369 -4.57 -22.42 -20.37
CA LEU A 369 -4.61 -23.76 -20.98
C LEU A 369 -5.71 -24.09 -22.03
N TRP A 370 -5.28 -24.37 -23.27
CA TRP A 370 -5.23 -25.74 -23.83
C TRP A 370 -4.39 -25.80 -25.14
N MET A 371 -3.72 -26.93 -25.33
CA MET A 371 -2.79 -27.26 -26.43
C MET A 371 -3.49 -27.71 -27.72
N SER A 372 -2.95 -27.36 -28.89
CA SER A 372 -2.52 -28.28 -29.98
C SER A 372 -2.42 -27.58 -31.36
N GLY A 373 -1.41 -27.96 -32.16
CA GLY A 373 -1.57 -28.13 -33.61
C GLY A 373 -0.99 -27.10 -34.60
N PHE A 374 0.31 -27.22 -34.90
CA PHE A 374 0.95 -27.21 -36.24
C PHE A 374 0.79 -26.05 -37.27
N SER A 375 1.98 -25.52 -37.63
CA SER A 375 2.55 -25.30 -38.98
C SER A 375 2.41 -23.98 -39.78
N SER A 376 3.61 -23.42 -39.99
CA SER A 376 4.21 -22.88 -41.23
C SER A 376 3.87 -21.47 -41.74
N GLY A 377 4.93 -20.65 -41.89
CA GLY A 377 5.19 -19.96 -43.18
C GLY A 377 5.32 -18.43 -43.20
N SER A 378 6.58 -17.95 -43.10
CA SER A 378 7.24 -16.96 -43.98
C SER A 378 6.68 -15.54 -44.26
N GLY A 379 7.52 -14.53 -43.93
CA GLY A 379 7.81 -13.30 -44.69
C GLY A 379 6.71 -12.21 -44.73
N SER A 380 6.94 -10.91 -44.93
CA SER A 380 8.11 -10.02 -44.99
C SER A 380 7.57 -8.61 -45.32
N ASN A 381 8.29 -7.57 -44.88
CA ASN A 381 8.41 -6.22 -45.45
C ASN A 381 7.26 -5.20 -45.31
N GLY A 382 7.62 -4.01 -44.84
CA GLY A 382 6.77 -2.81 -44.81
C GLY A 382 6.91 -1.92 -46.04
N LEU A 383 6.24 -0.75 -46.03
CA LEU A 383 6.74 0.53 -46.54
C LEU A 383 5.73 1.65 -46.21
N LEU A 384 6.27 2.81 -45.86
CA LEU A 384 5.61 4.11 -45.70
C LEU A 384 5.63 4.83 -47.06
N LEU A 385 4.55 5.52 -47.45
CA LEU A 385 4.64 6.59 -48.44
C LEU A 385 3.66 7.75 -48.14
N VAL A 386 4.20 8.95 -48.35
CA VAL A 386 3.67 10.30 -48.16
C VAL A 386 2.96 10.77 -49.45
N VAL A 387 2.09 11.80 -49.37
CA VAL A 387 2.13 13.06 -50.16
C VAL A 387 0.76 13.79 -50.17
N THR A 388 0.85 15.09 -49.94
CA THR A 388 -0.13 16.21 -49.88
C THR A 388 -0.78 16.60 -51.23
N PRO A 389 -1.71 17.59 -51.27
CA PRO A 389 -1.36 18.89 -51.89
C PRO A 389 -2.04 20.18 -51.32
N ALA A 390 -1.45 21.35 -51.62
CA ALA A 390 -1.90 22.76 -51.44
C ALA A 390 -2.69 23.29 -52.68
N PRO A 391 -3.06 24.59 -52.96
CA PRO A 391 -2.69 25.93 -52.38
C PRO A 391 -3.79 27.06 -52.31
N SER A 392 -3.37 28.28 -51.86
CA SER A 392 -4.04 29.60 -51.64
C SER A 392 -4.37 30.43 -52.92
N PRO A 393 -5.03 31.66 -52.94
CA PRO A 393 -4.40 32.96 -52.54
C PRO A 393 -5.29 34.23 -52.23
N GLY A 394 -4.67 35.36 -51.78
CA GLY A 394 -5.11 36.77 -52.00
C GLY A 394 -5.00 37.80 -50.84
N HIS A 395 -3.79 38.30 -50.45
CA HIS A 395 -3.21 39.68 -50.61
C HIS A 395 -3.82 40.80 -49.70
N GLY A 396 -3.15 41.61 -48.87
CA GLY A 396 -1.81 42.29 -48.79
C GLY A 396 -2.03 43.83 -48.66
N PRO A 397 -1.15 44.75 -48.16
CA PRO A 397 0.27 44.71 -47.74
C PRO A 397 0.46 45.13 -46.23
N SER A 398 1.62 45.26 -45.54
CA SER A 398 2.95 45.76 -45.89
C SER A 398 4.01 45.42 -44.80
N ILE A 399 5.17 44.94 -45.27
CA ILE A 399 6.60 45.19 -44.93
C ILE A 399 7.13 45.09 -43.48
N ALA A 400 8.21 44.31 -43.39
CA ALA A 400 8.99 43.86 -42.25
C ALA A 400 10.03 44.86 -41.70
N ALA A 401 10.41 44.68 -40.43
CA ALA A 401 11.76 44.99 -39.94
C ALA A 401 12.14 44.01 -38.81
N LEU A 402 13.38 43.53 -38.89
CA LEU A 402 14.03 42.49 -38.10
C LEU A 402 14.69 43.09 -36.82
N VAL A 403 15.06 42.20 -35.86
CA VAL A 403 16.07 42.35 -34.75
C VAL A 403 15.50 42.68 -33.34
N PRO A 404 15.97 42.04 -32.24
CA PRO A 404 16.29 40.63 -31.97
C PRO A 404 15.55 40.09 -30.70
N ALA A 405 15.61 38.78 -30.47
CA ALA A 405 15.12 38.15 -29.23
C ALA A 405 16.00 38.52 -28.01
N PRO A 406 15.42 38.87 -26.84
CA PRO A 406 16.19 39.01 -25.62
C PRO A 406 16.54 37.61 -25.08
N THR A 407 17.84 37.34 -25.04
CA THR A 407 18.48 36.24 -24.34
C THR A 407 18.04 36.20 -22.87
N PHE A 408 17.44 35.10 -22.45
CA PHE A 408 17.18 34.78 -21.05
C PHE A 408 18.51 34.51 -20.35
N THR A 409 18.97 35.41 -19.49
CA THR A 409 20.20 35.23 -18.70
C THR A 409 19.91 34.44 -17.41
N PRO A 410 20.60 33.31 -17.14
CA PRO A 410 20.46 32.52 -15.91
C PRO A 410 21.07 33.19 -14.66
N ASP A 411 21.87 34.26 -14.85
CA ASP A 411 22.79 34.77 -13.82
C ASP A 411 22.11 35.41 -12.60
N ARG A 412 20.84 35.83 -12.70
CA ARG A 412 20.16 36.57 -11.63
C ARG A 412 19.65 35.68 -10.48
N GLU A 413 19.26 34.44 -10.76
CA GLU A 413 18.83 33.49 -9.73
C GLU A 413 20.02 32.88 -8.96
N GLU A 414 21.15 32.68 -9.64
CA GLU A 414 22.37 32.13 -9.07
C GLU A 414 23.05 33.15 -8.13
N ALA A 415 23.03 34.44 -8.49
CA ALA A 415 23.46 35.55 -7.64
C ALA A 415 22.60 35.69 -6.37
N ALA A 416 21.27 35.52 -6.47
CA ALA A 416 20.36 35.58 -5.32
C ALA A 416 20.54 34.39 -4.36
N ARG A 417 20.80 33.18 -4.88
CA ARG A 417 21.18 32.01 -4.08
C ARG A 417 22.55 32.17 -3.41
N GLY A 418 23.51 32.74 -4.13
CA GLY A 418 24.84 33.07 -3.59
C GLY A 418 24.79 34.09 -2.46
N GLY A 419 23.96 35.13 -2.59
CA GLY A 419 23.73 36.12 -1.53
C GLY A 419 23.13 35.52 -0.26
N LYS A 420 22.13 34.62 -0.39
CA LYS A 420 21.55 33.89 0.75
C LYS A 420 22.57 32.99 1.45
N GLN A 421 23.44 32.29 0.71
CA GLN A 421 24.48 31.44 1.30
C GLN A 421 25.53 32.26 2.07
N ARG A 422 25.98 33.40 1.52
CA ARG A 422 26.93 34.30 2.19
C ARG A 422 26.35 34.89 3.48
N LEU A 423 25.06 35.27 3.45
CA LEU A 423 24.36 35.76 4.64
C LEU A 423 24.26 34.69 5.73
N LEU A 424 23.94 33.45 5.37
CA LEU A 424 23.89 32.32 6.31
C LEU A 424 25.27 32.01 6.91
N GLU A 425 26.34 32.11 6.13
CA GLU A 425 27.71 31.97 6.65
C GLU A 425 28.12 33.12 7.59
N ALA A 426 27.75 34.36 7.27
CA ALA A 426 28.03 35.52 8.13
C ALA A 426 27.28 35.43 9.47
N LEU A 427 26.03 34.95 9.46
CA LEU A 427 25.25 34.71 10.68
C LEU A 427 25.84 33.58 11.52
N ARG A 428 26.37 32.50 10.89
CA ARG A 428 27.03 31.40 11.62
C ARG A 428 28.34 31.80 12.29
N ARG A 429 29.09 32.74 11.70
CA ARG A 429 30.36 33.25 12.27
C ARG A 429 30.15 34.15 13.50
N ASN A 430 28.97 34.77 13.64
CA ASN A 430 28.67 35.73 14.72
C ASN A 430 27.45 35.31 15.56
N PRO A 431 27.64 34.55 16.65
CA PRO A 431 26.52 34.08 17.48
C PRO A 431 25.77 35.21 18.21
N ASN A 432 26.41 36.36 18.45
CA ASN A 432 25.78 37.51 19.09
C ASN A 432 24.78 38.24 18.16
N LEU A 433 25.04 38.27 16.85
CA LEU A 433 24.10 38.78 15.85
C LEU A 433 22.86 37.89 15.75
N LEU A 434 23.04 36.56 15.76
CA LEU A 434 21.92 35.61 15.80
C LEU A 434 21.03 35.80 17.02
N LYS A 435 21.60 36.11 18.19
CA LYS A 435 20.81 36.41 19.41
C LYS A 435 19.96 37.67 19.27
N GLN A 436 20.44 38.68 18.54
CA GLN A 436 19.69 39.92 18.29
C GLN A 436 18.53 39.72 17.31
N PHE A 437 18.70 38.88 16.28
CA PHE A 437 17.65 38.58 15.30
C PHE A 437 16.70 37.45 15.71
N ARG A 438 17.05 36.70 16.76
CA ARG A 438 16.25 35.59 17.28
C ARG A 438 14.76 35.92 17.47
N PRO A 439 14.36 37.01 18.16
CA PRO A 439 12.94 37.32 18.34
C PRO A 439 12.21 37.58 17.01
N ILE A 440 12.87 38.27 16.06
CA ILE A 440 12.30 38.55 14.73
C ILE A 440 12.16 37.26 13.93
N LEU A 441 13.14 36.36 14.01
CA LEU A 441 13.11 35.07 13.33
C LEU A 441 12.07 34.12 13.95
N GLU A 442 11.90 34.15 15.26
CA GLU A 442 10.86 33.40 15.98
C GLU A 442 9.47 33.91 15.57
N GLU A 443 9.25 35.22 15.52
CA GLU A 443 7.99 35.83 15.07
C GLU A 443 7.68 35.50 13.59
N VAL A 444 8.64 35.68 12.69
CA VAL A 444 8.47 35.35 11.26
C VAL A 444 8.25 33.84 11.04
N LEU A 445 8.92 33.00 11.84
CA LEU A 445 8.72 31.55 11.79
C LEU A 445 7.32 31.18 12.28
N GLU A 446 6.85 31.80 13.37
CA GLU A 446 5.49 31.61 13.87
C GLU A 446 4.44 32.05 12.85
N GLU A 447 4.58 33.24 12.25
CA GLU A 447 3.69 33.70 11.18
C GLU A 447 3.70 32.74 9.98
N LYS A 448 4.88 32.22 9.61
CA LYS A 448 4.99 31.26 8.51
C LYS A 448 4.34 29.93 8.86
N LEU A 449 4.49 29.44 10.07
CA LEU A 449 3.86 28.23 10.56
C LEU A 449 2.34 28.38 10.63
N GLU A 450 1.84 29.54 11.06
CA GLU A 450 0.42 29.88 11.03
C GLU A 450 -0.13 29.93 9.60
N SER A 451 0.62 30.52 8.66
CA SER A 451 0.27 30.52 7.23
C SER A 451 0.23 29.11 6.62
N MET A 452 0.97 28.15 7.21
CA MET A 452 0.95 26.73 6.83
C MET A 452 -0.06 25.91 7.65
N GLY A 453 -0.91 26.56 8.46
CA GLY A 453 -2.00 25.93 9.21
C GLY A 453 -1.61 25.41 10.61
N VAL A 454 -0.42 25.75 11.11
CA VAL A 454 0.04 25.38 12.46
C VAL A 454 -0.20 26.54 13.42
N LYS A 455 -1.23 26.43 14.27
CA LYS A 455 -1.60 27.48 15.23
C LYS A 455 -0.47 27.73 16.25
N LYS A 456 -0.21 28.99 16.66
CA LYS A 456 0.78 29.38 17.69
C LYS A 456 0.73 28.58 19.00
N VAL A 457 -0.45 28.08 19.38
CA VAL A 457 -0.68 27.33 20.64
C VAL A 457 -0.55 25.81 20.47
N ALA A 458 -0.27 25.32 19.25
CA ALA A 458 -0.21 23.90 18.97
C ALA A 458 1.08 23.28 19.52
N LYS A 459 0.98 22.58 20.65
CA LYS A 459 2.10 21.82 21.25
C LYS A 459 2.46 20.54 20.50
N GLY A 460 1.65 20.15 19.52
CA GLY A 460 1.89 18.98 18.66
C GLY A 460 0.65 18.57 17.86
N ILE A 461 0.85 17.67 16.89
CA ILE A 461 -0.23 17.03 16.15
C ILE A 461 -0.69 15.82 16.96
N SER A 462 -2.00 15.68 17.18
CA SER A 462 -2.52 14.51 17.90
C SER A 462 -2.12 13.21 17.18
N THR A 463 -1.87 12.12 17.91
CA THR A 463 -1.49 10.84 17.31
C THR A 463 -2.52 10.34 16.29
N ARG A 464 -3.80 10.64 16.51
CA ARG A 464 -4.90 10.32 15.59
C ARG A 464 -4.80 11.13 14.29
N THR A 465 -4.58 12.45 14.42
CA THR A 465 -4.40 13.35 13.28
C THR A 465 -3.14 12.99 12.49
N TYR A 466 -2.04 12.66 13.18
CA TYR A 466 -0.79 12.21 12.55
C TYR A 466 -0.99 10.94 11.74
N LYS A 467 -1.64 9.90 12.32
CA LYS A 467 -1.91 8.64 11.60
C LYS A 467 -2.81 8.87 10.38
N SER A 468 -3.83 9.71 10.53
CA SER A 468 -4.74 10.09 9.43
C SER A 468 -3.99 10.82 8.31
N LEU A 469 -3.22 11.86 8.63
CA LEU A 469 -2.42 12.62 7.66
C LEU A 469 -1.34 11.76 7.02
N GLN A 470 -0.69 10.87 7.77
CA GLN A 470 0.31 9.95 7.24
C GLN A 470 -0.31 8.98 6.22
N ALA A 471 -1.51 8.44 6.49
CA ALA A 471 -2.24 7.61 5.55
C ALA A 471 -2.62 8.40 4.28
N LEU A 472 -3.12 9.62 4.45
CA LEU A 472 -3.51 10.50 3.34
C LEU A 472 -2.31 10.87 2.45
N VAL A 473 -1.17 11.20 3.05
CA VAL A 473 0.07 11.51 2.33
C VAL A 473 0.60 10.29 1.59
N ARG A 474 0.55 9.09 2.20
CA ARG A 474 0.92 7.84 1.51
C ARG A 474 0.03 7.57 0.30
N LEU A 475 -1.28 7.77 0.44
CA LEU A 475 -2.23 7.62 -0.66
C LEU A 475 -1.97 8.63 -1.78
N GLN A 476 -1.70 9.90 -1.45
CA GLN A 476 -1.33 10.91 -2.43
C GLN A 476 -0.02 10.59 -3.15
N GLN A 477 0.98 10.07 -2.43
CA GLN A 477 2.25 9.67 -3.00
C GLN A 477 2.08 8.49 -3.96
N GLN A 478 1.24 7.51 -3.61
CA GLN A 478 0.93 6.37 -4.46
C GLN A 478 0.20 6.81 -5.74
N GLN A 479 -0.83 7.64 -5.63
CA GLN A 479 -1.53 8.21 -6.79
C GLN A 479 -0.62 9.06 -7.69
N LYS A 480 0.35 9.78 -7.11
CA LYS A 480 1.35 10.52 -7.89
C LYS A 480 2.36 9.58 -8.55
N ALA A 481 2.75 8.49 -7.90
CA ALA A 481 3.64 7.49 -8.48
C ALA A 481 2.99 6.76 -9.67
N GLU A 482 1.68 6.50 -9.61
CA GLU A 482 0.90 5.94 -10.72
C GLU A 482 0.86 6.87 -11.94
N LYS A 483 0.85 8.19 -11.74
CA LYS A 483 0.89 9.20 -12.81
C LYS A 483 2.27 9.41 -13.43
N PHE A 484 3.33 8.98 -12.74
CA PHE A 484 4.72 9.17 -13.18
C PHE A 484 5.51 7.86 -13.04
N PRO A 485 5.32 6.90 -13.96
CA PRO A 485 6.08 5.66 -13.99
C PRO A 485 7.56 5.97 -14.25
N GLY A 486 8.36 5.98 -13.17
CA GLY A 486 9.77 6.38 -13.18
C GLY A 486 10.17 7.18 -11.94
N LEU A 487 9.22 7.82 -11.25
CA LEU A 487 9.48 8.64 -10.06
C LEU A 487 10.01 7.80 -8.89
N LEU A 488 9.52 6.57 -8.73
CA LEU A 488 10.04 5.63 -7.71
C LEU A 488 11.48 5.22 -8.01
N HIS A 489 11.80 4.96 -9.28
CA HIS A 489 13.16 4.63 -9.70
C HIS A 489 14.12 5.80 -9.47
N LEU A 490 13.72 7.02 -9.86
CA LEU A 490 14.48 8.25 -9.63
C LEU A 490 14.69 8.53 -8.13
N ARG A 491 13.66 8.28 -7.31
CA ARG A 491 13.76 8.38 -5.85
C ARG A 491 14.79 7.38 -5.31
N ASP A 492 14.76 6.13 -5.77
CA ASP A 492 15.72 5.11 -5.33
C ASP A 492 17.13 5.39 -5.82
N GLU A 493 17.30 5.97 -7.01
CA GLU A 493 18.58 6.50 -7.48
C GLU A 493 19.10 7.66 -6.62
N LEU A 494 18.24 8.63 -6.30
CA LEU A 494 18.59 9.75 -5.42
C LEU A 494 18.94 9.28 -4.01
N VAL A 495 18.17 8.35 -3.44
CA VAL A 495 18.47 7.74 -2.13
C VAL A 495 19.82 7.03 -2.18
N ARG A 496 20.08 6.22 -3.21
CA ARG A 496 21.40 5.58 -3.40
C ARG A 496 22.51 6.61 -3.58
N ALA A 497 22.29 7.70 -4.31
CA ALA A 497 23.26 8.77 -4.51
C ALA A 497 23.56 9.52 -3.20
N VAL A 498 22.54 9.84 -2.41
CA VAL A 498 22.67 10.47 -1.09
C VAL A 498 23.43 9.54 -0.13
N ILE A 499 23.07 8.26 -0.06
CA ILE A 499 23.77 7.29 0.78
C ILE A 499 25.24 7.17 0.37
N ARG A 500 25.55 7.12 -0.93
CA ARG A 500 26.93 7.13 -1.43
C ARG A 500 27.67 8.41 -1.06
N LYS A 501 27.03 9.59 -1.17
CA LYS A 501 27.63 10.88 -0.77
C LYS A 501 27.87 10.95 0.74
N VAL A 502 26.91 10.53 1.57
CA VAL A 502 27.07 10.46 3.04
C VAL A 502 28.21 9.52 3.41
N ARG A 503 28.34 8.36 2.75
CA ARG A 503 29.47 7.44 2.96
C ARG A 503 30.81 8.03 2.51
N ARG A 504 30.83 8.88 1.47
CA ARG A 504 32.04 9.62 1.06
C ARG A 504 32.39 10.76 2.02
N CYS A 505 31.40 11.49 2.55
CA CYS A 505 31.62 12.51 3.57
C CYS A 505 32.01 11.94 4.94
N LYS A 506 31.69 10.66 5.20
CA LYS A 506 32.15 9.91 6.38
C LYS A 506 33.53 9.24 6.21
N LYS A 507 34.17 9.35 5.03
CA LYS A 507 35.59 8.98 4.93
C LYS A 507 36.42 10.10 5.57
N PRO A 508 37.28 9.81 6.56
CA PRO A 508 38.17 10.83 7.10
C PRO A 508 39.07 11.33 5.97
N SER A 509 39.12 12.65 5.81
CA SER A 509 40.10 13.34 4.98
C SER A 509 41.49 13.11 5.57
N SER A 510 42.13 11.99 5.23
CA SER A 510 43.54 11.74 5.53
C SER A 510 44.39 12.47 4.50
N ALA A 511 44.58 13.78 4.69
CA ALA A 511 45.62 14.53 4.01
C ALA A 511 45.88 15.84 4.76
N LEU A 512 46.96 15.89 5.55
CA LEU A 512 47.89 17.01 5.77
C LEU A 512 48.96 16.61 6.82
N PRO A 513 50.14 17.24 6.85
CA PRO A 513 51.41 16.58 6.63
C PRO A 513 52.25 16.40 7.90
N GLN A 514 53.23 15.50 7.80
CA GLN A 514 54.29 15.25 8.79
C GLN A 514 54.91 16.57 9.27
N GLN A 515 54.77 16.86 10.57
CA GLN A 515 55.67 17.78 11.26
C GLN A 515 56.75 17.01 11.99
N LEU A 516 57.96 17.32 11.55
CA LEU A 516 59.29 17.01 12.02
C LEU A 516 59.41 17.07 13.55
N SER A 517 59.96 16.00 14.11
CA SER A 517 60.51 15.92 15.45
C SER A 517 61.70 16.86 15.60
N ILE A 518 61.64 17.74 16.60
CA ILE A 518 62.79 18.43 17.17
C ILE A 518 62.71 18.22 18.69
N THR A 519 63.57 17.35 19.21
CA THR A 519 64.11 17.46 20.58
C THR A 519 65.32 18.41 20.53
N PRO A 520 65.60 19.22 21.56
CA PRO A 520 66.44 18.77 22.69
C PRO A 520 66.07 19.47 24.04
N GLY A 521 66.47 19.06 25.23
CA GLY A 521 67.35 18.01 25.73
C GLY A 521 67.32 18.05 27.27
N GLU A 522 67.63 16.92 27.91
CA GLU A 522 67.91 16.86 29.35
C GLU A 522 69.42 16.68 29.55
N VAL A 523 69.94 17.46 30.49
CA VAL A 523 71.33 17.51 30.94
C VAL A 523 71.51 16.49 32.07
N THR A 524 72.76 16.05 32.26
CA THR A 524 73.34 15.38 33.45
C THR A 524 73.29 13.85 33.52
N SER A 525 74.36 13.16 33.08
CA SER A 525 75.53 12.81 33.91
C SER A 525 76.48 11.90 33.15
#